data_AF-A0AAU8A565-F1
#
_entry.id   AF-A0AAU8A565-F1
#
_cell.length_a   1.000
_cell.length_b   1.000
_cell.length_c   1.000
_cell.angle_alpha   90.00
_cell.angle_beta   90.00
_cell.angle_gamma   90.00
#
_symmetry.space_group_name_H-M   'P 1'
#
loop_
_entity.id
_entity.type
_entity.pdbx_description
1 polymer ?
#
loop_
_entity_poly.entity_id
_entity_poly.type
_entity_poly.pdbx_seq_one_letter_code
_entity_poly.pdbx_strand_id
1 'polypeptide(L)' 'MKPKNTEGPFNFDGREVYFDLEKSEFWDSKTDSYLDHAIGLVLIDLYFGHQKAPLGPKK' A
#
# COMPACT_ATOMS: atom_id res chain seq x y z
N MET A 1 6.93 -13.78 0.14
CA MET A 1 7.20 -13.78 -1.31
C MET A 1 6.56 -12.53 -1.93
N LYS A 2 7.30 -11.76 -2.75
CA LYS A 2 6.79 -10.52 -3.37
C LYS A 2 5.54 -10.80 -4.25
N PRO A 3 4.45 -10.02 -4.12
CA PRO A 3 3.28 -10.16 -4.98
C PRO A 3 3.59 -9.82 -6.44
N LYS A 4 2.97 -10.55 -7.37
CA LYS A 4 3.32 -10.51 -8.80
C LYS A 4 2.87 -9.22 -9.49
N ASN A 5 1.82 -8.58 -9.01
CA ASN A 5 1.22 -7.40 -9.64
C ASN A 5 1.35 -6.17 -8.73
N THR A 6 2.60 -5.73 -8.54
CA THR A 6 2.94 -4.62 -7.65
C THR A 6 3.52 -3.41 -8.37
N GLU A 7 3.08 -2.21 -8.01
CA GLU A 7 3.67 -0.93 -8.41
C GLU A 7 4.65 -0.40 -7.34
N GLY A 8 5.65 0.36 -7.76
CA GLY A 8 6.70 0.91 -6.87
C GLY A 8 8.13 0.49 -7.28
N PRO A 9 9.12 0.58 -6.37
CA PRO A 9 8.97 0.86 -4.93
C PRO A 9 8.59 2.31 -4.64
N PHE A 10 7.84 2.49 -3.55
CA PHE A 10 7.52 3.76 -2.93
C PHE A 10 8.33 3.91 -1.65
N ASN A 11 8.96 5.07 -1.47
CA ASN A 11 9.74 5.34 -0.28
C ASN A 11 8.93 6.22 0.68
N PHE A 12 8.66 5.70 1.87
CA PHE A 12 7.99 6.43 2.95
C PHE A 12 8.90 6.43 4.17
N ASP A 13 9.49 7.59 4.48
CA ASP A 13 10.39 7.75 5.62
C ASP A 13 11.54 6.71 5.64
N GLY A 14 12.10 6.42 4.46
CA GLY A 14 13.15 5.41 4.30
C GLY A 14 12.67 3.97 4.23
N ARG A 15 11.35 3.73 4.31
CA ARG A 15 10.74 2.40 4.13
C ARG A 15 10.28 2.22 2.69
N GLU A 16 10.83 1.22 2.01
CA GLU A 16 10.41 0.84 0.66
C GLU A 16 9.22 -0.13 0.72
N VAL A 17 8.12 0.26 0.10
CA VAL A 17 6.90 -0.54 -0.01
C VAL A 17 6.41 -0.58 -1.45
N TYR A 18 5.56 -1.55 -1.76
CA TYR A 18 5.01 -1.76 -3.08
C TYR A 18 3.50 -1.80 -3.00
N PHE A 19 2.80 -1.13 -3.91
CA PHE A 19 1.34 -1.20 -3.96
C PHE A 19 0.90 -2.43 -4.75
N ASP A 20 0.23 -3.38 -4.09
CA ASP A 20 -0.35 -4.56 -4.72
C ASP A 20 -1.70 -4.17 -5.36
N LEU A 21 -1.73 -4.15 -6.69
CA LEU A 21 -2.90 -3.75 -7.47
C LEU A 21 -4.08 -4.73 -7.32
N GLU A 22 -3.82 -6.01 -7.04
CA GLU A 22 -4.88 -7.01 -6.89
C GLU A 22 -5.59 -6.86 -5.55
N LYS A 23 -4.84 -6.52 -4.49
CA LYS A 23 -5.39 -6.36 -3.14
C LYS A 23 -5.73 -4.92 -2.76
N SER A 24 -5.25 -3.95 -3.56
CA SER A 24 -5.28 -2.53 -3.22
C SER A 24 -4.64 -2.25 -1.84
N GLU A 25 -3.54 -2.94 -1.54
CA GLU A 25 -2.83 -2.87 -0.27
C GLU A 25 -1.33 -2.66 -0.49
N PHE A 26 -0.67 -1.98 0.44
CA PHE A 26 0.79 -1.85 0.41
C PHE A 26 1.46 -3.07 1.03
N TRP A 27 2.49 -3.58 0.36
CA TRP A 27 3.34 -4.68 0.78
C TRP A 27 4.76 -4.19 1.06
N ASP A 28 5.31 -4.57 2.21
CA ASP A 28 6.68 -4.24 2.62
C ASP A 28 7.61 -5.41 2.32
N SER A 29 8.61 -5.16 1.48
CA SER A 29 9.65 -6.15 1.15
C SER A 29 10.58 -6.52 2.29
N LYS A 30 10.75 -5.64 3.28
CA LYS A 30 11.65 -5.85 4.41
C LYS A 30 11.07 -6.84 5.41
N THR A 31 9.77 -6.76 5.65
CA THR A 31 9.04 -7.66 6.56
C THR A 31 8.37 -8.83 5.85
N ASP A 32 8.39 -8.84 4.51
CA ASP A 32 7.70 -9.81 3.66
C ASP A 32 6.19 -9.88 3.95
N SER A 33 5.58 -8.75 4.33
CA SER A 33 4.18 -8.68 4.80
C SER A 33 3.45 -7.46 4.27
N TYR A 34 2.12 -7.53 4.20
CA TYR A 34 1.30 -6.35 3.94
C TYR A 34 1.33 -5.40 5.14
N LEU A 35 1.22 -4.10 4.86
CA LEU A 35 1.05 -3.09 5.89
C LEU A 35 -0.32 -3.22 6.53
N ASP A 36 -0.42 -2.78 7.79
CA ASP A 36 -1.71 -2.63 8.45
C ASP A 36 -2.65 -1.75 7.61
N HIS A 37 -3.95 -2.08 7.63
CA HIS A 37 -4.95 -1.39 6.81
C HIS A 37 -4.96 0.13 7.05
N ALA A 38 -4.82 0.59 8.29
CA ALA A 38 -4.81 2.02 8.61
C ALA A 38 -3.56 2.71 8.03
N ILE A 39 -2.39 2.08 8.15
CA ILE A 39 -1.15 2.60 7.56
C ILE A 39 -1.26 2.61 6.03
N GLY A 40 -1.77 1.52 5.44
CA GLY A 40 -1.99 1.42 4.00
C GLY A 40 -2.87 2.53 3.46
N LEU A 41 -4.00 2.84 4.13
CA LEU A 41 -4.88 3.94 3.73
C LEU A 41 -4.20 5.31 3.79
N VAL A 42 -3.39 5.58 4.82
CA VAL A 42 -2.61 6.82 4.91
C VAL A 42 -1.63 6.93 3.74
N LEU A 43 -0.97 5.84 3.37
CA LEU A 43 -0.06 5.84 2.23
C LEU A 43 -0.79 6.01 0.89
N ILE A 44 -1.98 5.43 0.74
CA ILE A 44 -2.83 5.60 -0.45
C ILE A 44 -3.23 7.07 -0.56
N ASP A 45 -3.64 7.68 0.56
CA ASP A 45 -4.03 9.09 0.63
C ASP A 45 -2.87 10.03 0.27
N LEU A 46 -1.70 9.80 0.86
CA LEU A 46 -0.48 10.57 0.55
C LEU A 46 -0.05 10.43 -0.92
N TYR A 47 -0.21 9.25 -1.52
CA TYR A 47 0.32 8.96 -2.85
C TYR A 47 -0.67 9.28 -3.98
N PHE A 48 -1.93 8.90 -3.84
CA PHE A 48 -2.97 9.07 -4.86
C PHE A 48 -3.85 10.31 -4.62
N GLY A 49 -3.70 10.97 -3.47
CA GLY A 49 -4.47 12.13 -3.03
C GLY A 49 -5.83 11.75 -2.40
N HIS A 50 -6.32 12.63 -1.53
CA HIS A 50 -7.59 12.58 -0.77
C HIS A 50 -8.87 12.22 -1.54
N GLN A 51 -8.83 12.10 -2.88
CA GLN A 51 -9.99 11.77 -3.70
C GLN A 51 -9.98 10.36 -4.31
N LYS A 52 -8.96 9.53 -4.02
CA LYS A 52 -8.81 8.21 -4.67
C LYS A 52 -8.65 7.01 -3.73
N ALA A 53 -8.54 7.20 -2.42
CA ALA A 53 -8.66 6.06 -1.51
C ALA A 53 -10.11 5.58 -1.53
N PRO A 54 -10.41 4.35 -1.99
CA PRO A 54 -11.75 3.80 -1.86
C PRO A 54 -11.94 3.47 -0.38
N LEU A 55 -12.32 4.47 0.41
CA LEU A 55 -12.74 4.33 1.81
C LEU A 55 -14.14 3.71 1.89
N GLY A 56 -14.39 2.68 1.09
CA GLY A 56 -15.54 1.82 1.27
C GLY A 56 -15.28 0.90 2.46
N PRO A 57 -16.19 0.79 3.43
CA PRO A 57 -16.03 -0.18 4.49
C PRO A 57 -15.98 -1.58 3.86
N LYS A 58 -14.93 -2.36 4.14
CA LYS A 58 -14.94 -3.82 3.94
C LYS A 58 -16.09 -4.35 4.81
N LYS A 59 -17.24 -4.62 4.18
CA LYS A 59 -18.34 -5.42 4.77
C LYS A 59 -17.98 -6.89 4.71
#